data_AF-A0AA35JL96-F1
#
_entry.id   AF-A0AA35JL96-F1
#
_cell.length_a   1.000
_cell.length_b   1.000
_cell.length_c   1.000
_cell.angle_alpha   90.00
_cell.angle_beta   90.00
_cell.angle_gamma   90.00
#
_symmetry.space_group_name_H-M   'P 1'
#
loop_
_entity.id
_entity.type
_entity.pdbx_description
1 polymer ?
#
loop_
_entity_poly.entity_id
_entity_poly.type
_entity_poly.pdbx_seq_one_letter_code
_entity_poly.pdbx_strand_id
1 'polypeptide(L)'
;MTDEKQFPSQNSDRTIRNPQNGSLFYKISESIKNIADTRPHGKYTVQDIDNIIASTSESVDAVQPSVISASTGHDEDGDMPMFDLNDETDVEMISKYVSDQRGLDAHSVTPSMQQIDDSIPLLNPTTLKTVFVVDTNFIISHLNTLENLRSLSNTYHHLIVVPSTVIQELDGLKKNSDVIKDGDTNKDQGRTIGALARWGNEWIYKNLANLDSGLMGQKLKQRLNPDCVKDDSILDCCLYFKEMLNCFVILLSNDKNLCTKALTEGLLTVSFRKGMDANLIASKAYEENQLRFGSSPSPIVVTHHHDIVIPSHIPNPETTSLPLDELLQNIFEQVKDTIFFAIDHALRKEYGEDIEFIDYNPDKLITIANASHYINTFWISVFSDFFKHSKIKKNDWKNLPNVLVSKPTNLNDLKTFEQFWENVLNFLFSKFTDEQKQLLEEQINRWQASINATSA
;
A
#
# COMPACT_ATOMS: atom_id res chain seq x y z
N MET A 1 -67.54 11.67 54.11
CA MET A 1 -66.54 11.89 55.16
C MET A 1 -65.31 12.41 54.43
N THR A 2 -65.26 13.74 54.18
CA THR A 2 -64.53 14.75 55.00
C THR A 2 -63.01 14.56 54.86
N ASP A 3 -62.17 15.50 54.45
CA ASP A 3 -62.28 16.96 54.25
C ASP A 3 -61.04 17.47 53.47
N GLU A 4 -61.21 18.59 52.76
CA GLU A 4 -60.32 19.79 52.60
C GLU A 4 -58.80 19.62 52.26
N LYS A 5 -58.10 20.48 51.48
CA LYS A 5 -58.26 21.90 51.11
C LYS A 5 -57.27 22.29 49.98
N GLN A 6 -57.55 23.41 49.30
CA GLN A 6 -56.77 24.06 48.22
C GLN A 6 -55.45 24.76 48.66
N PHE A 7 -54.51 24.87 47.70
CA PHE A 7 -53.39 25.82 47.37
C PHE A 7 -53.14 27.09 48.25
N PRO A 8 -51.96 27.82 48.20
CA PRO A 8 -50.99 28.01 47.08
C PRO A 8 -49.47 28.30 47.43
N SER A 9 -48.68 28.62 46.38
CA SER A 9 -47.55 29.61 46.29
C SER A 9 -46.05 29.25 46.47
N GLN A 10 -45.31 29.51 45.37
CA GLN A 10 -43.94 30.06 45.18
C GLN A 10 -42.85 29.96 46.28
N ASN A 11 -41.71 29.34 45.94
CA ASN A 11 -40.37 29.98 45.79
C ASN A 11 -39.29 28.89 45.63
N SER A 12 -38.65 28.81 44.46
CA SER A 12 -37.28 29.29 44.19
C SER A 12 -36.19 28.35 44.69
N ASP A 13 -35.70 27.48 43.81
CA ASP A 13 -34.27 27.17 43.80
C ASP A 13 -33.75 27.06 42.36
N ARG A 14 -32.89 28.02 42.04
CA ARG A 14 -32.38 28.34 40.71
C ARG A 14 -30.98 27.77 40.64
N THR A 15 -30.83 26.51 40.21
CA THR A 15 -29.51 25.99 39.83
C THR A 15 -29.22 26.45 38.40
N ILE A 16 -28.42 27.50 38.28
CA ILE A 16 -27.95 28.09 37.03
C ILE A 16 -27.11 27.02 36.29
N ARG A 17 -27.64 26.46 35.21
CA ARG A 17 -26.84 25.74 34.20
C ARG A 17 -26.27 26.75 33.21
N ASN A 18 -24.95 26.75 33.11
CA ASN A 18 -24.16 27.66 32.29
C ASN A 18 -24.43 27.43 30.78
N PRO A 19 -24.74 28.45 29.96
CA PRO A 19 -25.10 28.25 28.53
C PRO A 19 -23.92 27.97 27.59
N GLN A 20 -22.67 28.06 28.06
CA GLN A 20 -21.49 28.09 27.19
C GLN A 20 -21.12 26.73 26.56
N ASN A 21 -21.41 25.60 27.21
CA ASN A 21 -21.03 24.28 26.68
C ASN A 21 -21.87 23.82 25.46
N GLY A 22 -23.04 24.42 25.23
CA GLY A 22 -23.88 24.10 24.07
C GLY A 22 -23.32 24.63 22.75
N SER A 23 -22.58 25.75 22.80
CA SER A 23 -22.05 26.40 21.59
C SER A 23 -20.80 25.72 21.05
N LEU A 24 -19.92 25.23 21.93
CA LEU A 24 -18.67 24.55 21.55
C LEU A 24 -18.96 23.21 20.87
N PHE A 25 -19.85 22.40 21.46
CA PHE A 25 -20.20 21.09 20.93
C PHE A 25 -20.87 21.19 19.55
N TYR A 26 -21.70 22.22 19.36
CA TYR A 26 -22.34 22.49 18.08
C TYR A 26 -21.30 22.85 17.00
N LYS A 27 -20.37 23.76 17.30
CA LYS A 27 -19.29 24.17 16.36
C LYS A 27 -18.37 23.01 15.97
N ILE A 28 -18.02 22.15 16.92
CA ILE A 28 -17.22 20.94 16.64
C ILE A 28 -18.01 19.99 15.72
N SER A 29 -19.29 19.76 16.00
CA SER A 29 -20.13 18.88 15.19
C SER A 29 -20.34 19.38 13.75
N GLU A 30 -20.46 20.70 13.57
CA GLU A 30 -20.62 21.33 12.25
C GLU A 30 -19.31 21.29 11.45
N SER A 31 -18.17 21.50 12.11
CA SER A 31 -16.84 21.41 11.49
C SER A 31 -16.49 19.98 11.05
N ILE A 32 -16.84 18.97 11.87
CA ILE A 32 -16.67 17.55 11.53
C ILE A 32 -17.51 17.20 10.28
N LYS A 33 -18.75 17.72 10.20
CA LYS A 33 -19.65 17.47 9.07
C LYS A 33 -19.12 18.07 7.76
N ASN A 34 -18.59 19.29 7.82
CA ASN A 34 -17.99 19.95 6.66
C ASN A 34 -16.74 19.23 6.12
N ILE A 35 -15.91 18.63 6.99
CA ILE A 35 -14.75 17.84 6.56
C ILE A 35 -15.18 16.50 5.94
N ALA A 36 -16.21 15.86 6.51
CA ALA A 36 -16.78 14.65 5.93
C ALA A 36 -17.36 14.91 4.53
N ASP A 37 -18.02 16.05 4.33
CA ASP A 37 -18.65 16.39 3.04
C ASP A 37 -17.66 16.80 1.95
N THR A 38 -16.44 17.21 2.32
CA THR A 38 -15.40 17.66 1.35
C THR A 38 -14.42 16.56 0.93
N ARG A 39 -14.41 15.39 1.59
CA ARG A 39 -13.50 14.28 1.27
C ARG A 39 -14.20 13.11 0.56
N PRO A 40 -13.53 12.43 -0.41
CA PRO A 40 -14.15 11.39 -1.25
C PRO A 40 -14.73 10.17 -0.51
N HIS A 41 -14.45 10.02 0.78
CA HIS A 41 -14.83 8.85 1.59
C HIS A 41 -15.60 9.19 2.87
N GLY A 42 -15.97 10.46 3.10
CA GLY A 42 -16.85 10.84 4.22
C GLY A 42 -16.25 10.68 5.62
N LYS A 43 -14.91 10.57 5.75
CA LYS A 43 -14.22 10.27 7.01
C LYS A 43 -13.20 11.35 7.37
N TYR A 44 -13.21 11.74 8.64
CA TYR A 44 -12.24 12.64 9.27
C TYR A 44 -11.17 11.83 10.04
N THR A 45 -9.96 12.36 10.14
CA THR A 45 -8.83 11.75 10.89
C THR A 45 -8.80 12.24 12.33
N VAL A 46 -7.99 11.59 13.19
CA VAL A 46 -7.76 12.07 14.57
C VAL A 46 -7.10 13.45 14.55
N GLN A 47 -6.16 13.67 13.63
CA GLN A 47 -5.54 14.99 13.41
C GLN A 47 -6.56 16.06 13.01
N ASP A 48 -7.57 15.72 12.19
CA ASP A 48 -8.65 16.65 11.85
C ASP A 48 -9.45 17.06 13.12
N ILE A 49 -9.67 16.11 14.05
CA ILE A 49 -10.34 16.39 15.32
C ILE A 49 -9.45 17.26 16.22
N ASP A 50 -8.18 16.94 16.35
CA ASP A 50 -7.23 17.68 17.18
C ASP A 50 -7.07 19.13 16.66
N ASN A 51 -7.02 19.31 15.34
CA ASN A 51 -7.00 20.65 14.72
C ASN A 51 -8.30 21.43 14.95
N ILE A 52 -9.46 20.76 14.91
CA ILE A 52 -10.74 21.41 15.25
C ILE A 52 -10.74 21.81 16.72
N ILE A 53 -10.30 20.94 17.62
CA ILE A 53 -10.23 21.23 19.05
C ILE A 53 -9.29 22.41 19.30
N ALA A 54 -8.08 22.38 18.74
CA ALA A 54 -7.07 23.44 18.85
C ALA A 54 -7.61 24.80 18.35
N SER A 55 -8.19 24.83 17.16
CA SER A 55 -8.78 26.06 16.57
C SER A 55 -10.02 26.57 17.32
N THR A 56 -10.73 25.71 18.05
CA THR A 56 -11.86 26.14 18.88
C THR A 56 -11.39 26.69 20.24
N SER A 57 -10.24 26.23 20.75
CA SER A 57 -9.61 26.71 22.00
C SER A 57 -8.81 28.01 21.86
N GLU A 58 -8.38 28.43 20.67
CA GLU A 58 -7.67 29.71 20.45
C GLU A 58 -8.54 30.97 20.69
N SER A 59 -9.83 30.81 21.02
CA SER A 59 -10.73 31.94 21.30
C SER A 59 -10.89 32.29 22.79
N VAL A 60 -10.13 31.67 23.70
CA VAL A 60 -10.19 31.99 25.13
C VAL A 60 -8.78 32.11 25.74
N ASP A 61 -8.46 33.35 26.15
CA ASP A 61 -7.37 33.79 27.04
C ASP A 61 -5.92 33.74 26.55
N ALA A 62 -5.45 34.90 26.07
CA ALA A 62 -4.04 35.27 26.03
C ALA A 62 -3.53 35.57 27.45
N VAL A 63 -2.62 34.73 27.95
CA VAL A 63 -1.75 35.06 29.09
C VAL A 63 -0.31 34.72 28.70
N GLN A 64 0.54 35.75 28.65
CA GLN A 64 1.99 35.64 28.43
C GLN A 64 2.66 34.82 29.54
N PRO A 65 3.68 34.02 29.21
CA PRO A 65 4.72 33.66 30.17
C PRO A 65 6.00 34.47 29.94
N SER A 66 6.58 34.85 31.07
CA SER A 66 7.86 35.50 31.30
C SER A 66 9.08 34.76 30.74
N VAL A 67 10.00 35.55 30.22
CA VAL A 67 11.32 35.19 29.67
C VAL A 67 12.24 34.64 30.76
N ILE A 68 12.70 33.39 30.61
CA ILE A 68 14.00 32.93 31.13
C ILE A 68 14.67 32.13 30.00
N SER A 69 15.73 32.71 29.47
CA SER A 69 16.56 32.19 28.39
C SER A 69 17.52 31.10 28.87
N ALA A 70 17.39 29.89 28.32
CA ALA A 70 18.47 28.92 28.25
C ALA A 70 18.49 28.34 26.83
N SER A 71 19.46 28.80 26.04
CA SER A 71 19.67 28.40 24.65
C SER A 71 20.09 26.94 24.57
N THR A 72 19.16 26.07 24.19
CA THR A 72 19.42 24.68 23.80
C THR A 72 18.71 24.50 22.46
N GLY A 73 19.42 24.06 21.43
CA GLY A 73 18.83 23.87 20.10
C GLY A 73 17.76 22.79 20.16
N HIS A 74 16.50 23.21 20.14
CA HIS A 74 15.30 22.39 20.05
C HIS A 74 14.57 22.80 18.78
N ASP A 75 13.84 21.86 18.16
CA ASP A 75 12.93 22.18 17.07
C ASP A 75 11.68 22.92 17.60
N GLU A 76 10.78 23.30 16.69
CA GLU A 76 9.61 24.16 17.01
C GLU A 76 8.66 23.55 18.06
N ASP A 77 8.77 22.24 18.33
CA ASP A 77 7.97 21.50 19.32
C ASP A 77 8.71 21.24 20.65
N GLY A 78 9.98 21.69 20.79
CA GLY A 78 10.75 21.56 22.03
C GLY A 78 11.46 20.22 22.21
N ASP A 79 11.54 19.40 21.15
CA ASP A 79 12.20 18.11 21.16
C ASP A 79 13.65 18.20 20.67
N MET A 80 14.44 17.18 21.03
CA MET A 80 15.80 17.04 20.54
C MET A 80 15.77 16.53 19.09
N PRO A 81 16.49 17.17 18.15
CA PRO A 81 16.45 16.78 16.74
C PRO A 81 16.81 15.30 16.52
N MET A 82 15.99 14.61 15.72
CA MET A 82 16.20 13.23 15.29
C MET A 82 17.47 13.16 14.42
N PHE A 83 18.52 12.50 14.92
CA PHE A 83 19.75 12.28 14.14
C PHE A 83 19.98 10.78 13.95
N ASP A 84 20.39 10.40 12.75
CA ASP A 84 20.78 9.03 12.42
C ASP A 84 22.12 8.69 13.07
N LEU A 85 22.28 7.43 13.49
CA LEU A 85 23.54 6.92 14.02
C LEU A 85 24.51 6.66 12.86
N ASN A 86 25.66 7.35 12.89
CA ASN A 86 26.66 7.29 11.82
C ASN A 86 27.85 6.38 12.14
N ASP A 87 27.97 5.92 13.39
CA ASP A 87 29.04 5.01 13.82
C ASP A 87 28.62 3.55 13.60
N GLU A 88 29.38 2.83 12.77
CA GLU A 88 29.17 1.41 12.46
C GLU A 88 29.21 0.55 13.73
N THR A 89 29.98 0.96 14.74
CA THR A 89 30.10 0.28 16.03
C THR A 89 28.81 0.40 16.87
N ASP A 90 28.12 1.54 16.81
CA ASP A 90 26.84 1.75 17.50
C ASP A 90 25.70 1.01 16.81
N VAL A 91 25.71 0.98 15.47
CA VAL A 91 24.74 0.20 14.68
C VAL A 91 24.92 -1.30 14.91
N GLU A 92 26.16 -1.79 14.98
CA GLU A 92 26.45 -3.18 15.36
C GLU A 92 26.05 -3.47 16.81
N MET A 93 26.23 -2.52 17.74
CA MET A 93 25.76 -2.68 19.12
C MET A 93 24.24 -2.81 19.19
N ILE A 94 23.49 -1.98 18.45
CA ILE A 94 22.03 -2.06 18.39
C ILE A 94 21.59 -3.34 17.71
N SER A 95 22.20 -3.68 16.57
CA SER A 95 21.91 -4.94 15.87
C SER A 95 22.11 -6.10 16.82
N LYS A 96 23.26 -6.17 17.49
CA LYS A 96 23.56 -7.22 18.47
C LYS A 96 22.62 -7.18 19.65
N TYR A 97 22.24 -6.02 20.18
CA TYR A 97 21.30 -5.92 21.30
C TYR A 97 19.91 -6.44 20.94
N VAL A 98 19.42 -6.10 19.75
CA VAL A 98 18.13 -6.56 19.22
C VAL A 98 18.19 -8.03 18.82
N SER A 99 19.32 -8.50 18.29
CA SER A 99 19.60 -9.92 18.05
C SER A 99 19.81 -10.70 19.36
N ASP A 100 20.34 -10.13 20.44
CA ASP A 100 20.54 -10.80 21.73
C ASP A 100 19.20 -11.00 22.46
N GLN A 101 18.18 -10.20 22.15
CA GLN A 101 16.78 -10.50 22.48
C GLN A 101 16.19 -11.65 21.62
N ARG A 102 16.94 -12.16 20.64
CA ARG A 102 16.54 -13.15 19.63
C ARG A 102 17.69 -14.13 19.28
N GLY A 103 17.95 -15.11 20.15
CA GLY A 103 19.05 -16.10 20.00
C GLY A 103 19.50 -16.54 18.58
N LEU A 104 20.83 -16.49 18.41
CA LEU A 104 21.84 -16.63 17.31
C LEU A 104 21.67 -17.77 16.25
N ASP A 105 22.29 -17.83 15.04
CA ASP A 105 23.68 -17.56 14.56
C ASP A 105 23.81 -17.33 13.00
N ALA A 106 24.99 -16.89 12.52
CA ALA A 106 25.29 -16.19 11.24
C ALA A 106 26.22 -16.90 10.20
N HIS A 107 26.23 -16.45 8.92
CA HIS A 107 27.41 -16.42 7.98
C HIS A 107 27.21 -15.50 6.73
N SER A 108 28.29 -14.86 6.24
CA SER A 108 28.35 -13.66 5.33
C SER A 108 28.66 -13.92 3.85
N VAL A 109 28.17 -13.06 2.93
CA VAL A 109 28.85 -12.58 1.68
C VAL A 109 28.32 -11.19 1.23
N THR A 110 29.19 -10.30 0.74
CA THR A 110 28.95 -8.93 0.21
C THR A 110 28.91 -8.85 -1.33
N PRO A 111 28.24 -7.82 -1.92
CA PRO A 111 28.97 -7.00 -2.90
C PRO A 111 28.62 -5.48 -2.92
N SER A 112 29.33 -4.80 -3.84
CA SER A 112 29.70 -3.39 -3.99
C SER A 112 28.66 -2.44 -4.61
N MET A 113 28.74 -1.15 -4.24
CA MET A 113 27.91 -0.04 -4.72
C MET A 113 28.54 0.73 -5.90
N GLN A 114 27.69 1.27 -6.78
CA GLN A 114 28.02 2.34 -7.74
C GLN A 114 27.04 3.52 -7.56
N GLN A 115 27.56 4.74 -7.70
CA GLN A 115 26.91 6.04 -7.43
C GLN A 115 26.08 6.53 -8.63
N ILE A 116 24.96 7.25 -8.40
CA ILE A 116 24.28 8.09 -9.43
C ILE A 116 23.70 9.39 -8.83
N ASP A 117 23.85 10.42 -9.67
CA ASP A 117 23.38 11.80 -9.87
C ASP A 117 22.08 12.35 -9.23
N ASP A 118 22.09 13.66 -8.93
CA ASP A 118 21.18 14.44 -8.07
C ASP A 118 20.30 15.44 -8.85
N SER A 119 19.27 14.98 -9.57
CA SER A 119 18.17 15.88 -9.97
C SER A 119 16.85 15.13 -10.18
N ILE A 120 15.78 15.57 -9.51
CA ILE A 120 14.51 14.81 -9.39
C ILE A 120 13.34 15.56 -10.08
N PRO A 121 12.94 15.15 -11.29
CA PRO A 121 11.61 15.40 -11.84
C PRO A 121 10.57 14.49 -11.15
N LEU A 122 9.29 14.89 -11.13
CA LEU A 122 8.20 14.00 -10.70
C LEU A 122 8.16 12.76 -11.59
N LEU A 123 8.41 11.59 -11.02
CA LEU A 123 8.57 10.34 -11.78
C LEU A 123 7.23 9.67 -12.06
N ASN A 124 7.16 8.87 -13.12
CA ASN A 124 5.97 8.12 -13.48
C ASN A 124 5.73 6.97 -12.48
N PRO A 125 4.49 6.60 -12.15
CA PRO A 125 4.22 5.41 -11.34
C PRO A 125 4.87 4.15 -11.94
N THR A 126 5.47 3.34 -11.09
CA THR A 126 6.06 2.05 -11.47
C THR A 126 4.98 1.01 -11.73
N THR A 127 5.29 0.00 -12.54
CA THR A 127 4.35 -1.08 -12.89
C THR A 127 3.97 -1.93 -11.68
N LEU A 128 4.93 -2.26 -10.83
CA LEU A 128 4.68 -2.81 -9.50
C LEU A 128 4.83 -1.71 -8.46
N LYS A 129 3.99 -1.72 -7.42
CA LYS A 129 4.17 -0.81 -6.29
C LYS A 129 5.43 -1.17 -5.51
N THR A 130 6.35 -0.23 -5.34
CA THR A 130 7.54 -0.42 -4.48
C THR A 130 7.12 -0.41 -3.02
N VAL A 131 7.54 -1.42 -2.26
CA VAL A 131 7.26 -1.55 -0.83
C VAL A 131 8.57 -1.75 -0.07
N PHE A 132 8.86 -0.83 0.84
CA PHE A 132 9.96 -0.94 1.79
C PHE A 132 9.44 -1.55 3.09
N VAL A 133 9.87 -2.76 3.43
CA VAL A 133 9.56 -3.36 4.72
C VAL A 133 10.67 -3.02 5.69
N VAL A 134 10.35 -2.40 6.83
CA VAL A 134 11.35 -1.94 7.81
C VAL A 134 11.55 -2.93 8.94
N ASP A 135 12.80 -3.04 9.39
CA ASP A 135 13.20 -3.76 10.61
C ASP A 135 13.32 -2.79 11.81
N THR A 136 13.16 -3.32 13.03
CA THR A 136 13.32 -2.60 14.31
C THR A 136 14.68 -1.91 14.41
N ASN A 137 15.75 -2.60 14.01
CA ASN A 137 17.11 -2.04 14.02
C ASN A 137 17.25 -0.82 13.12
N PHE A 138 16.61 -0.87 11.96
CA PHE A 138 16.65 0.21 10.98
C PHE A 138 15.85 1.43 11.49
N ILE A 139 14.71 1.20 12.14
CA ILE A 139 13.93 2.29 12.78
C ILE A 139 14.72 2.95 13.91
N ILE A 140 15.38 2.17 14.77
CA ILE A 140 16.13 2.72 15.91
C ILE A 140 17.36 3.51 15.45
N SER A 141 18.06 3.02 14.43
CA SER A 141 19.35 3.57 14.02
C SER A 141 19.23 4.68 12.96
N HIS A 142 18.18 4.65 12.13
CA HIS A 142 18.07 5.46 10.92
C HIS A 142 16.68 6.12 10.76
N LEU A 143 16.08 6.58 11.86
CA LEU A 143 14.74 7.15 11.87
C LEU A 143 14.61 8.40 10.98
N ASN A 144 15.64 9.26 10.94
CA ASN A 144 15.62 10.46 10.11
C ASN A 144 15.73 10.10 8.62
N THR A 145 16.54 9.10 8.27
CA THR A 145 16.56 8.54 6.91
C THR A 145 15.19 7.97 6.52
N LEU A 146 14.49 7.29 7.44
CA LEU A 146 13.13 6.79 7.18
C LEU A 146 12.10 7.91 7.00
N GLU A 147 12.16 8.99 7.79
CA GLU A 147 11.25 10.13 7.62
C GLU A 147 11.48 10.82 6.26
N ASN A 148 12.74 11.02 5.88
CA ASN A 148 13.08 11.56 4.57
C ASN A 148 12.61 10.62 3.46
N LEU A 149 12.81 9.31 3.59
CA LEU A 149 12.34 8.32 2.62
C LEU A 149 10.81 8.34 2.53
N ARG A 150 10.11 8.48 3.66
CA ARG A 150 8.65 8.59 3.71
C ARG A 150 8.18 9.83 2.94
N SER A 151 8.79 10.99 3.16
CA SER A 151 8.43 12.25 2.46
C SER A 151 8.53 12.14 0.92
N LEU A 152 9.40 11.24 0.44
CA LEU A 152 9.62 10.96 -0.98
C LEU A 152 8.60 9.97 -1.58
N SER A 153 7.65 9.44 -0.80
CA SER A 153 6.70 8.40 -1.24
C SER A 153 5.89 8.78 -2.47
N ASN A 154 5.45 10.05 -2.56
CA ASN A 154 4.66 10.54 -3.69
C ASN A 154 5.52 10.76 -4.93
N THR A 155 6.81 11.06 -4.75
CA THR A 155 7.75 11.33 -5.84
C THR A 155 8.20 10.04 -6.51
N TYR A 156 8.48 9.00 -5.72
CA TYR A 156 9.02 7.72 -6.20
C TYR A 156 8.00 6.56 -6.16
N HIS A 157 6.74 6.86 -5.81
CA HIS A 157 5.62 5.92 -5.80
C HIS A 157 5.82 4.67 -4.92
N HIS A 158 6.49 4.83 -3.78
CA HIS A 158 6.73 3.75 -2.82
C HIS A 158 5.85 3.84 -1.57
N LEU A 159 5.82 2.75 -0.81
CA LEU A 159 5.17 2.65 0.49
C LEU A 159 6.14 2.04 1.51
N ILE A 160 6.22 2.64 2.69
CA ILE A 160 6.93 2.03 3.82
C ILE A 160 5.93 1.18 4.61
N VAL A 161 6.27 -0.08 4.85
CA VAL A 161 5.47 -1.03 5.63
C VAL A 161 6.21 -1.38 6.91
N VAL A 162 5.54 -1.15 8.05
CA VAL A 162 6.01 -1.54 9.37
C VAL A 162 5.38 -2.88 9.76
N PRO A 163 6.18 -3.97 9.89
CA PRO A 163 5.69 -5.24 10.39
C PRO A 163 5.08 -5.10 11.79
N SER A 164 4.04 -5.88 12.05
CA SER A 164 3.38 -5.89 13.37
C SER A 164 4.33 -6.30 14.50
N THR A 165 5.29 -7.18 14.20
CA THR A 165 6.32 -7.64 15.14
C THR A 165 7.32 -6.53 15.50
N VAL A 166 7.63 -5.63 14.55
CA VAL A 166 8.51 -4.48 14.79
C VAL A 166 7.90 -3.51 15.81
N ILE A 167 6.58 -3.27 15.74
CA ILE A 167 5.87 -2.45 16.72
C ILE A 167 5.97 -3.07 18.13
N GLN A 168 5.79 -4.40 18.23
CA GLN A 168 5.89 -5.12 19.50
C GLN A 168 7.30 -5.07 20.10
N GLU A 169 8.32 -5.13 19.25
CA GLU A 169 9.72 -5.06 19.66
C GLU A 169 10.08 -3.67 20.17
N LEU A 170 9.69 -2.62 19.45
CA LEU A 170 9.87 -1.24 19.90
C LEU A 170 9.19 -0.99 21.25
N ASP A 171 7.98 -1.53 21.46
CA ASP A 171 7.29 -1.48 22.76
C ASP A 171 8.08 -2.16 23.88
N GLY A 172 8.71 -3.30 23.60
CA GLY A 172 9.59 -4.00 24.53
C GLY A 172 10.84 -3.19 24.90
N LEU A 173 11.38 -2.42 23.95
CA LEU A 173 12.61 -1.65 24.12
C LEU A 173 12.44 -0.34 24.90
N LYS A 174 11.20 0.18 25.06
CA LYS A 174 10.91 1.44 25.78
C LYS A 174 11.43 1.50 27.21
N LYS A 175 11.65 0.36 27.87
CA LYS A 175 12.09 0.30 29.28
C LYS A 175 13.61 0.23 29.43
N ASN A 176 14.36 0.20 28.34
CA ASN A 176 15.82 0.07 28.40
C ASN A 176 16.50 1.40 28.79
N SER A 177 17.49 1.33 29.66
CA SER A 177 18.36 2.43 30.10
C SER A 177 19.77 2.38 29.52
N ASP A 178 20.09 1.43 28.64
CA ASP A 178 21.40 1.36 27.99
C ASP A 178 21.65 2.62 27.16
N VAL A 179 22.79 3.27 27.41
CA VAL A 179 23.21 4.54 26.82
C VAL A 179 24.11 4.27 25.62
N ILE A 180 23.75 4.80 24.45
CA ILE A 180 24.60 4.85 23.25
C ILE A 180 25.44 6.12 23.35
N LYS A 181 26.76 6.00 23.16
CA LYS A 181 27.69 7.13 23.21
C LYS A 181 27.89 7.68 21.81
N ASP A 182 27.42 8.90 21.58
CA ASP A 182 27.59 9.57 20.30
C ASP A 182 29.08 9.87 20.06
N GLY A 183 29.67 9.21 19.06
CA GLY A 183 31.04 9.46 18.64
C GLY A 183 31.17 10.84 17.99
N ASP A 184 31.93 11.74 18.64
CA ASP A 184 32.50 12.97 18.06
C ASP A 184 31.70 14.29 18.19
N THR A 185 30.87 14.45 19.23
CA THR A 185 30.53 15.81 19.69
C THR A 185 30.76 15.97 21.19
N ASN A 186 31.41 17.07 21.60
CA ASN A 186 31.59 17.49 23.00
C ASN A 186 30.26 17.91 23.66
N LYS A 187 29.17 17.17 23.42
CA LYS A 187 27.88 17.28 24.08
C LYS A 187 27.56 15.89 24.66
N ASP A 188 27.83 15.73 25.95
CA ASP A 188 27.43 14.57 26.78
C ASP A 188 25.89 14.42 26.81
N GLN A 189 25.29 13.95 25.73
CA GLN A 189 23.91 13.50 25.69
C GLN A 189 23.86 12.13 25.02
N GLY A 190 24.42 11.12 25.71
CA GLY A 190 24.24 9.74 25.29
C GLY A 190 22.75 9.41 25.22
N ARG A 191 22.28 8.96 24.06
CA ARG A 191 20.87 8.62 23.83
C ARG A 191 20.64 7.18 24.27
N THR A 192 19.58 6.94 25.04
CA THR A 192 19.28 5.55 25.41
C THR A 192 18.55 4.83 24.29
N ILE A 193 18.74 3.51 24.16
CA ILE A 193 17.96 2.67 23.25
C ILE A 193 16.45 2.84 23.53
N GLY A 194 16.07 2.99 24.81
CA GLY A 194 14.70 3.25 25.20
C GLY A 194 14.14 4.59 24.71
N ALA A 195 14.97 5.64 24.59
CA ALA A 195 14.56 6.92 24.00
C ALA A 195 14.32 6.77 22.49
N LEU A 196 15.25 6.13 21.77
CA LEU A 196 15.12 5.86 20.33
C LEU A 196 13.87 5.01 20.02
N ALA A 197 13.59 4.00 20.83
CA ALA A 197 12.39 3.16 20.67
C ALA A 197 11.08 3.92 20.93
N ARG A 198 11.10 4.95 21.80
CA ARG A 198 9.94 5.84 21.99
C ARG A 198 9.73 6.73 20.79
N TRP A 199 10.80 7.36 20.27
CA TRP A 199 10.71 8.18 19.05
C TRP A 199 10.27 7.37 17.84
N GLY A 200 10.77 6.15 17.67
CA GLY A 200 10.31 5.25 16.60
C GLY A 200 8.81 4.97 16.69
N ASN A 201 8.28 4.69 17.90
CA ASN A 201 6.84 4.48 18.08
C ASN A 201 6.00 5.73 17.83
N GLU A 202 6.47 6.88 18.30
CA GLU A 202 5.80 8.17 18.08
C GLU A 202 5.76 8.51 16.59
N TRP A 203 6.87 8.31 15.88
CA TRP A 203 6.95 8.46 14.44
C TRP A 203 5.98 7.54 13.69
N ILE A 204 5.89 6.26 14.09
CA ILE A 204 4.90 5.31 13.53
C ILE A 204 3.48 5.83 13.79
N TYR A 205 3.17 6.22 15.02
CA TYR A 205 1.83 6.68 15.40
C TYR A 205 1.40 7.93 14.60
N LYS A 206 2.24 8.96 14.58
CA LYS A 206 2.01 10.22 13.85
C LYS A 206 1.72 9.97 12.38
N ASN A 207 2.47 9.07 11.76
CA ASN A 207 2.31 8.77 10.34
C ASN A 207 1.16 7.80 10.04
N LEU A 208 0.80 6.88 10.93
CA LEU A 208 -0.39 6.03 10.76
C LEU A 208 -1.70 6.80 11.00
N ALA A 209 -1.69 7.87 11.79
CA ALA A 209 -2.83 8.76 11.96
C ALA A 209 -3.17 9.53 10.67
N ASN A 210 -2.19 9.70 9.78
CA ASN A 210 -2.31 10.37 8.48
C ASN A 210 -2.40 9.34 7.34
N LEU A 211 -3.59 9.17 6.75
CA LEU A 211 -3.85 8.12 5.75
C LEU A 211 -3.01 8.23 4.45
N ASP A 212 -2.52 9.42 4.13
CA ASP A 212 -1.71 9.71 2.93
C ASP A 212 -0.21 9.89 3.24
N SER A 213 0.27 9.34 4.36
CA SER A 213 1.63 9.57 4.83
C SER A 213 2.71 8.80 4.08
N GLY A 214 2.37 7.88 3.17
CA GLY A 214 3.36 6.96 2.58
C GLY A 214 3.87 5.87 3.54
N LEU A 215 3.26 5.76 4.74
CA LEU A 215 3.51 4.71 5.74
C LEU A 215 2.27 3.83 5.93
N MET A 216 2.48 2.53 6.11
CA MET A 216 1.44 1.56 6.45
C MET A 216 1.92 0.61 7.54
N GLY A 217 1.05 0.26 8.48
CA GLY A 217 1.26 -0.85 9.40
C GLY A 217 0.73 -2.15 8.80
N GLN A 218 1.46 -3.26 8.98
CA GLN A 218 0.96 -4.59 8.62
C GLN A 218 -0.32 -4.91 9.40
N LYS A 219 -1.41 -5.21 8.69
CA LYS A 219 -2.67 -5.65 9.30
C LYS A 219 -2.54 -7.09 9.81
N LEU A 220 -3.29 -7.44 10.86
CA LEU A 220 -3.29 -8.77 11.47
C LEU A 220 -3.50 -9.93 10.48
N LYS A 221 -4.26 -9.71 9.41
CA LYS A 221 -4.58 -10.71 8.38
C LYS A 221 -3.59 -10.73 7.19
N GLN A 222 -2.57 -9.88 7.20
CA GLN A 222 -1.55 -9.78 6.14
C GLN A 222 -0.33 -10.63 6.49
N ARG A 223 -0.53 -11.95 6.56
CA ARG A 223 0.50 -12.96 6.89
C ARG A 223 0.28 -14.19 6.00
N LEU A 224 1.35 -14.88 5.61
CA LEU A 224 1.25 -16.18 4.92
C LEU A 224 1.21 -17.31 5.94
N ASN A 225 2.13 -17.27 6.91
CA ASN A 225 2.23 -18.21 8.00
C ASN A 225 2.01 -17.48 9.35
N PRO A 226 0.86 -17.71 10.02
CA PRO A 226 0.56 -17.07 11.31
C PRO A 226 1.48 -17.53 12.45
N ASP A 227 2.15 -18.68 12.30
CA ASP A 227 3.03 -19.27 13.33
C ASP A 227 4.47 -18.70 13.28
N CYS A 228 4.79 -17.88 12.27
CA CYS A 228 6.06 -17.19 12.20
C CYS A 228 6.22 -16.22 13.39
N VAL A 229 7.39 -16.28 14.03
CA VAL A 229 7.76 -15.44 15.17
C VAL A 229 9.04 -14.67 14.87
N LYS A 230 9.21 -13.51 15.52
CA LYS A 230 10.44 -12.70 15.44
C LYS A 230 10.83 -12.38 13.97
N ASP A 231 12.08 -12.57 13.59
CA ASP A 231 12.62 -12.28 12.25
C ASP A 231 11.86 -12.99 11.12
N ASP A 232 11.44 -14.24 11.35
CA ASP A 232 10.69 -14.99 10.35
C ASP A 232 9.30 -14.36 10.09
N SER A 233 8.77 -13.60 11.05
CA SER A 233 7.53 -12.84 10.86
C SER A 233 7.73 -11.52 10.09
N ILE A 234 8.95 -10.97 10.11
CA ILE A 234 9.33 -9.85 9.23
C ILE A 234 9.48 -10.37 7.80
N LEU A 235 10.13 -11.53 7.63
CA LEU A 235 10.23 -12.19 6.32
C LEU A 235 8.85 -12.60 5.77
N ASP A 236 7.97 -13.17 6.60
CA ASP A 236 6.57 -13.46 6.25
C ASP A 236 5.83 -12.20 5.77
N CYS A 237 6.07 -11.05 6.42
CA CYS A 237 5.53 -9.78 5.96
C CYS A 237 6.04 -9.45 4.55
N CYS A 238 7.35 -9.53 4.31
CA CYS A 238 7.92 -9.30 2.97
C CYS A 238 7.30 -10.20 1.91
N LEU A 239 7.22 -11.51 2.19
CA LEU A 239 6.66 -12.50 1.27
C LEU A 239 5.18 -12.26 1.02
N TYR A 240 4.40 -11.88 2.04
CA TYR A 240 3.01 -11.50 1.84
C TYR A 240 2.87 -10.36 0.82
N PHE A 241 3.64 -9.27 0.95
CA PHE A 241 3.53 -8.17 0.00
C PHE A 241 4.04 -8.55 -1.40
N LYS A 242 5.09 -9.38 -1.50
CA LYS A 242 5.63 -9.87 -2.77
C LYS A 242 4.67 -10.82 -3.48
N GLU A 243 4.17 -11.85 -2.78
CA GLU A 243 3.40 -12.94 -3.38
C GLU A 243 1.91 -12.64 -3.42
N MET A 244 1.34 -12.06 -2.35
CA MET A 244 -0.10 -11.85 -2.26
C MET A 244 -0.56 -10.53 -2.85
N LEU A 245 0.29 -9.52 -2.81
CA LEU A 245 -0.03 -8.18 -3.32
C LEU A 245 0.79 -7.80 -4.56
N ASN A 246 1.61 -8.72 -5.07
CA ASN A 246 2.45 -8.54 -6.25
C ASN A 246 3.25 -7.22 -6.21
N CYS A 247 3.80 -6.88 -5.05
CA CYS A 247 4.60 -5.67 -4.86
C CYS A 247 6.08 -5.94 -5.13
N PHE A 248 6.79 -4.90 -5.55
CA PHE A 248 8.25 -4.93 -5.56
C PHE A 248 8.76 -4.65 -4.16
N VAL A 249 9.12 -5.71 -3.43
CA VAL A 249 9.47 -5.63 -2.01
C VAL A 249 10.98 -5.51 -1.81
N ILE A 250 11.38 -4.54 -0.99
CA ILE A 250 12.74 -4.32 -0.53
C ILE A 250 12.73 -4.31 1.01
N LEU A 251 13.58 -5.12 1.64
CA LEU A 251 13.77 -5.13 3.08
C LEU A 251 14.81 -4.07 3.49
N LEU A 252 14.47 -3.20 4.43
CA LEU A 252 15.39 -2.26 5.07
C LEU A 252 15.86 -2.85 6.41
N SER A 253 17.07 -3.42 6.42
CA SER A 253 17.66 -4.00 7.63
C SER A 253 19.19 -3.96 7.57
N ASN A 254 19.80 -3.70 8.74
CA ASN A 254 21.24 -3.83 8.95
C ASN A 254 21.63 -5.21 9.51
N ASP A 255 20.65 -6.05 9.86
CA ASP A 255 20.91 -7.41 10.33
C ASP A 255 21.28 -8.30 9.13
N LYS A 256 22.55 -8.73 9.09
CA LYS A 256 23.08 -9.58 8.02
C LYS A 256 22.36 -10.93 7.92
N ASN A 257 21.86 -11.49 9.02
CA ASN A 257 21.18 -12.78 9.02
C ASN A 257 19.79 -12.66 8.40
N LEU A 258 19.02 -11.66 8.83
CA LEU A 258 17.72 -11.39 8.25
C LEU A 258 17.86 -11.03 6.76
N CYS A 259 18.86 -10.21 6.40
CA CYS A 259 19.16 -9.91 4.99
C CYS A 259 19.52 -11.17 4.18
N THR A 260 20.32 -12.08 4.72
CA THR A 260 20.70 -13.33 4.05
C THR A 260 19.49 -14.24 3.82
N LYS A 261 18.58 -14.34 4.81
CA LYS A 261 17.31 -15.06 4.65
C LYS A 261 16.46 -14.43 3.55
N ALA A 262 16.30 -13.11 3.55
CA ALA A 262 15.53 -12.40 2.55
C ALA A 262 16.09 -12.59 1.12
N LEU A 263 17.41 -12.51 0.95
CA LEU A 263 18.07 -12.76 -0.34
C LEU A 263 17.84 -14.19 -0.84
N THR A 264 17.80 -15.17 0.06
CA THR A 264 17.51 -16.58 -0.29
C THR A 264 16.10 -16.74 -0.88
N GLU A 265 15.13 -15.94 -0.41
CA GLU A 265 13.77 -15.86 -0.95
C GLU A 265 13.63 -14.91 -2.16
N GLY A 266 14.74 -14.42 -2.70
CA GLY A 266 14.78 -13.50 -3.83
C GLY A 266 14.16 -12.13 -3.53
N LEU A 267 14.30 -11.64 -2.29
CA LEU A 267 13.96 -10.26 -1.90
C LEU A 267 15.22 -9.39 -1.93
N LEU A 268 15.09 -8.15 -2.40
CA LEU A 268 16.18 -7.18 -2.29
C LEU A 268 16.28 -6.66 -0.87
N THR A 269 17.48 -6.28 -0.47
CA THR A 269 17.77 -5.73 0.85
C THR A 269 18.59 -4.46 0.73
N VAL A 270 18.35 -3.52 1.65
CA VAL A 270 19.16 -2.32 1.82
C VAL A 270 19.63 -2.29 3.26
N SER A 271 20.94 -2.35 3.43
CA SER A 271 21.62 -2.06 4.69
C SER A 271 22.24 -0.67 4.59
N PHE A 272 22.02 0.14 5.61
CA PHE A 272 22.52 1.49 5.67
C PHE A 272 24.05 1.50 5.64
N ARG A 273 24.61 2.45 4.90
CA ARG A 273 26.05 2.73 4.88
C ARG A 273 26.26 4.24 4.97
N LYS A 274 27.36 4.65 5.60
CA LYS A 274 27.70 6.06 5.73
C LYS A 274 27.69 6.77 4.36
N GLY A 275 26.93 7.85 4.25
CA GLY A 275 26.75 8.60 3.01
C GLY A 275 25.60 8.12 2.12
N MET A 276 24.85 7.09 2.52
CA MET A 276 23.58 6.74 1.90
C MET A 276 22.49 7.65 2.48
N ASP A 277 21.76 8.34 1.61
CA ASP A 277 20.61 9.15 1.99
C ASP A 277 19.30 8.54 1.47
N ALA A 278 18.19 9.09 1.93
CA ALA A 278 16.85 8.63 1.55
C ALA A 278 16.59 8.77 0.04
N ASN A 279 17.17 9.80 -0.59
CA ASN A 279 17.00 10.06 -2.01
C ASN A 279 17.65 8.95 -2.85
N LEU A 280 18.89 8.59 -2.52
CA LEU A 280 19.60 7.49 -3.15
C LEU A 280 18.85 6.16 -2.99
N ILE A 281 18.29 5.89 -1.81
CA ILE A 281 17.50 4.67 -1.58
C ILE A 281 16.25 4.66 -2.47
N ALA A 282 15.50 5.77 -2.49
CA ALA A 282 14.26 5.90 -3.26
C ALA A 282 14.51 5.83 -4.78
N SER A 283 15.51 6.57 -5.27
CA SER A 283 15.85 6.62 -6.69
C SER A 283 16.34 5.28 -7.20
N LYS A 284 17.23 4.59 -6.45
CA LYS A 284 17.71 3.26 -6.82
C LYS A 284 16.60 2.23 -6.80
N ALA A 285 15.71 2.26 -5.80
CA ALA A 285 14.57 1.37 -5.77
C ALA A 285 13.61 1.60 -6.94
N TYR A 286 13.39 2.86 -7.31
CA TYR A 286 12.57 3.23 -8.46
C TYR A 286 13.19 2.76 -9.78
N GLU A 287 14.46 3.07 -10.01
CA GLU A 287 15.22 2.62 -11.18
C GLU A 287 15.20 1.09 -11.29
N GLU A 288 15.46 0.40 -10.19
CA GLU A 288 15.46 -1.07 -10.15
C GLU A 288 14.08 -1.64 -10.46
N ASN A 289 13.02 -1.02 -9.97
CA ASN A 289 11.64 -1.40 -10.30
C ASN A 289 11.37 -1.18 -11.80
N GLN A 290 11.76 -0.03 -12.35
CA GLN A 290 11.60 0.25 -13.78
C GLN A 290 12.47 -0.66 -14.66
N LEU A 291 13.64 -1.08 -14.21
CA LEU A 291 14.50 -2.01 -14.95
C LEU A 291 13.95 -3.44 -14.91
N ARG A 292 13.45 -3.88 -13.76
CA ARG A 292 12.91 -5.24 -13.57
C ARG A 292 11.50 -5.41 -14.13
N PHE A 293 10.70 -4.37 -14.04
CA PHE A 293 9.25 -4.43 -14.28
C PHE A 293 8.74 -3.29 -15.18
N GLY A 294 9.53 -2.26 -15.44
CA GLY A 294 9.13 -1.16 -16.31
C GLY A 294 9.11 -1.59 -17.78
N SER A 295 8.12 -1.08 -18.51
CA SER A 295 8.09 -1.18 -19.97
C SER A 295 9.15 -0.22 -20.52
N SER A 296 10.14 -0.75 -21.25
CA SER A 296 11.17 0.09 -21.88
C SER A 296 10.53 1.21 -22.72
N PRO A 297 10.87 2.49 -22.51
CA PRO A 297 10.54 3.52 -23.49
C PRO A 297 11.39 3.27 -24.74
N SER A 298 10.75 3.14 -25.88
CA SER A 298 11.41 3.17 -27.19
C SER A 298 12.33 4.40 -27.26
N PRO A 299 13.57 4.29 -27.77
CA PRO A 299 14.47 5.43 -27.80
C PRO A 299 13.92 6.50 -28.73
N ILE A 300 13.72 7.70 -28.17
CA ILE A 300 13.41 8.91 -28.92
C ILE A 300 14.58 9.17 -29.87
N VAL A 301 14.25 9.14 -31.16
CA VAL A 301 15.07 9.65 -32.25
C VAL A 301 15.37 11.13 -31.97
N VAL A 302 16.63 11.45 -31.67
CA VAL A 302 17.15 12.80 -31.83
C VAL A 302 18.11 12.79 -33.01
N THR A 303 17.60 13.35 -34.09
CA THR A 303 18.28 13.68 -35.34
C THR A 303 19.42 14.67 -35.09
N HIS A 304 20.65 14.30 -35.47
CA HIS A 304 21.63 15.26 -35.97
C HIS A 304 22.31 14.73 -37.23
N HIS A 305 22.20 15.56 -38.27
CA HIS A 305 22.68 15.44 -39.64
C HIS A 305 24.13 14.96 -39.76
N HIS A 306 24.38 13.97 -40.62
CA HIS A 306 25.30 14.17 -41.74
C HIS A 306 25.01 13.21 -42.90
N ASP A 307 25.11 13.76 -44.10
CA ASP A 307 24.81 13.19 -45.40
C ASP A 307 25.54 11.88 -45.69
N ILE A 308 24.88 10.97 -46.41
CA ILE A 308 25.39 10.38 -47.67
C ILE A 308 24.20 9.79 -48.44
N VAL A 309 24.13 10.19 -49.70
CA VAL A 309 23.14 9.87 -50.73
C VAL A 309 23.56 8.57 -51.44
N ILE A 310 22.61 7.67 -51.75
CA ILE A 310 22.23 7.21 -53.11
C ILE A 310 21.35 5.93 -53.05
N PRO A 311 20.39 5.78 -53.98
CA PRO A 311 19.10 5.15 -53.74
C PRO A 311 18.86 3.89 -54.58
N SER A 312 17.85 3.11 -54.22
CA SER A 312 17.06 2.38 -55.23
C SER A 312 15.65 2.05 -54.73
N HIS A 313 14.72 2.74 -55.37
CA HIS A 313 13.29 2.51 -55.52
C HIS A 313 12.89 1.02 -55.60
N ILE A 314 11.77 0.64 -54.93
CA ILE A 314 10.58 -0.07 -55.47
C ILE A 314 9.62 -0.39 -54.28
N PRO A 315 8.29 -0.46 -54.49
CA PRO A 315 7.25 0.13 -53.64
C PRO A 315 6.73 -0.79 -52.54
N ASN A 316 6.03 -0.18 -51.58
CA ASN A 316 5.22 -0.80 -50.52
C ASN A 316 4.52 -2.11 -50.97
N PRO A 317 4.38 -3.06 -50.04
CA PRO A 317 3.06 -3.18 -49.42
C PRO A 317 3.11 -3.43 -47.90
N GLU A 318 2.13 -2.84 -47.22
CA GLU A 318 1.38 -3.43 -46.10
C GLU A 318 2.16 -4.39 -45.18
N THR A 319 2.55 -3.91 -44.00
CA THR A 319 3.06 -4.78 -42.95
C THR A 319 1.90 -5.62 -42.41
N THR A 320 1.83 -6.85 -42.89
CA THR A 320 0.92 -7.93 -42.51
C THR A 320 0.86 -8.13 -40.99
N SER A 321 -0.12 -7.54 -40.31
CA SER A 321 -0.34 -7.68 -38.85
C SER A 321 -1.09 -8.96 -38.45
N LEU A 322 -1.14 -9.97 -39.31
CA LEU A 322 -2.23 -10.95 -39.33
C LEU A 322 -2.03 -12.34 -38.67
N PRO A 323 -0.98 -12.66 -37.90
CA PRO A 323 -1.05 -13.86 -37.02
C PRO A 323 -1.33 -13.56 -35.54
N LEU A 324 -0.65 -12.56 -34.97
CA LEU A 324 -0.74 -12.26 -33.53
C LEU A 324 -2.01 -11.48 -33.19
N ASP A 325 -2.39 -10.48 -34.01
CA ASP A 325 -3.60 -9.69 -33.74
C ASP A 325 -4.88 -10.53 -33.86
N GLU A 326 -4.89 -11.52 -34.76
CA GLU A 326 -5.97 -12.49 -34.90
C GLU A 326 -6.05 -13.42 -33.68
N LEU A 327 -4.92 -13.90 -33.17
CA LEU A 327 -4.87 -14.68 -31.93
C LEU A 327 -5.38 -13.87 -30.72
N LEU A 328 -4.88 -12.64 -30.56
CA LEU A 328 -5.28 -11.73 -29.47
C LEU A 328 -6.78 -11.45 -29.52
N GLN A 329 -7.33 -11.16 -30.71
CA GLN A 329 -8.75 -10.93 -30.91
C GLN A 329 -9.57 -12.18 -30.62
N ASN A 330 -9.15 -13.34 -31.13
CA ASN A 330 -9.91 -14.58 -31.01
C ASN A 330 -10.04 -15.05 -29.55
N ILE A 331 -8.94 -15.03 -28.79
CA ILE A 331 -8.98 -15.40 -27.37
C ILE A 331 -9.77 -14.37 -26.56
N PHE A 332 -9.60 -13.07 -26.84
CA PHE A 332 -10.38 -12.03 -26.17
C PHE A 332 -11.89 -12.21 -26.38
N GLU A 333 -12.34 -12.43 -27.61
CA GLU A 333 -13.76 -12.62 -27.94
C GLU A 333 -14.30 -13.90 -27.30
N GLN A 334 -13.56 -15.01 -27.34
CA GLN A 334 -13.97 -16.25 -26.70
C GLN A 334 -14.11 -16.12 -25.18
N VAL A 335 -13.14 -15.49 -24.51
CA VAL A 335 -13.21 -15.24 -23.05
C VAL A 335 -14.40 -14.35 -22.73
N LYS A 336 -14.59 -13.26 -23.49
CA LYS A 336 -15.72 -12.34 -23.35
C LYS A 336 -17.07 -13.08 -23.45
N ASP A 337 -17.26 -13.89 -24.49
CA ASP A 337 -18.49 -14.66 -24.71
C ASP A 337 -18.74 -15.67 -23.59
N THR A 338 -17.69 -16.35 -23.11
CA THR A 338 -17.79 -17.30 -22.00
C THR A 338 -18.16 -16.59 -20.68
N ILE A 339 -17.61 -15.40 -20.41
CA ILE A 339 -18.00 -14.57 -19.25
C ILE A 339 -19.48 -14.18 -19.34
N PHE A 340 -19.91 -13.73 -20.52
CA PHE A 340 -21.27 -13.27 -20.74
C PHE A 340 -22.29 -14.39 -20.54
N PHE A 341 -22.00 -15.55 -21.12
CA PHE A 341 -22.77 -16.77 -20.91
C PHE A 341 -22.87 -17.13 -19.42
N ALA A 342 -21.74 -17.08 -18.68
CA ALA A 342 -21.72 -17.45 -17.27
C ALA A 342 -22.58 -16.51 -16.40
N ILE A 343 -22.50 -15.20 -16.65
CA ILE A 343 -23.25 -14.17 -15.93
C ILE A 343 -24.75 -14.28 -16.24
N ASP A 344 -25.11 -14.37 -17.52
CA ASP A 344 -26.52 -14.47 -17.93
C ASP A 344 -27.17 -15.73 -17.36
N HIS A 345 -26.48 -16.87 -17.45
CA HIS A 345 -26.97 -18.13 -16.88
C HIS A 345 -27.10 -18.06 -15.35
N ALA A 346 -26.13 -17.47 -14.64
CA ALA A 346 -26.21 -17.34 -13.18
C ALA A 346 -27.40 -16.47 -12.74
N LEU A 347 -27.65 -15.35 -13.41
CA LEU A 347 -28.77 -14.46 -13.10
C LEU A 347 -30.13 -15.09 -13.47
N ARG A 348 -30.24 -15.75 -14.63
CA ARG A 348 -31.46 -16.48 -15.01
C ARG A 348 -31.76 -17.65 -14.09
N LYS A 349 -30.73 -18.33 -13.59
CA LYS A 349 -30.91 -19.43 -12.64
C LYS A 349 -31.40 -18.95 -11.27
N GLU A 350 -30.96 -17.78 -10.82
CA GLU A 350 -31.38 -17.22 -9.53
C GLU A 350 -32.78 -16.58 -9.60
N TYR A 351 -33.04 -15.77 -10.63
CA TYR A 351 -34.28 -14.97 -10.71
C TYR A 351 -35.35 -15.57 -11.62
N GLY A 352 -35.04 -16.54 -12.48
CA GLY A 352 -36.02 -17.19 -13.35
C GLY A 352 -36.80 -16.22 -14.22
N GLU A 353 -38.13 -16.25 -14.11
CA GLU A 353 -39.05 -15.34 -14.81
C GLU A 353 -39.02 -13.91 -14.24
N ASP A 354 -38.57 -13.73 -12.98
CA ASP A 354 -38.49 -12.42 -12.34
C ASP A 354 -37.28 -11.58 -12.80
N ILE A 355 -36.47 -12.12 -13.73
CA ILE A 355 -35.30 -11.43 -14.26
C ILE A 355 -35.63 -10.11 -14.96
N GLU A 356 -36.86 -9.95 -15.47
CA GLU A 356 -37.33 -8.71 -16.09
C GLU A 356 -37.57 -7.57 -15.08
N PHE A 357 -37.68 -7.88 -13.78
CA PHE A 357 -37.95 -6.90 -12.71
C PHE A 357 -36.68 -6.40 -12.01
N ILE A 358 -35.51 -6.95 -12.35
CA ILE A 358 -34.23 -6.51 -11.80
C ILE A 358 -33.48 -5.63 -12.83
N ASP A 359 -32.51 -4.85 -12.36
CA ASP A 359 -31.66 -4.00 -13.20
C ASP A 359 -30.64 -4.80 -14.04
N TYR A 360 -31.08 -5.86 -14.70
CA TYR A 360 -30.30 -6.67 -15.63
C TYR A 360 -30.93 -6.66 -17.02
N ASN A 361 -30.14 -6.26 -18.02
CA ASN A 361 -30.54 -6.35 -19.42
C ASN A 361 -29.43 -7.07 -20.21
N PRO A 362 -29.72 -8.22 -20.84
CA PRO A 362 -28.74 -8.99 -21.61
C PRO A 362 -28.20 -8.20 -22.81
N ASP A 363 -28.99 -7.32 -23.43
CA ASP A 363 -28.57 -6.50 -24.57
C ASP A 363 -27.50 -5.47 -24.18
N LYS A 364 -27.35 -5.17 -22.87
CA LYS A 364 -26.31 -4.26 -22.35
C LYS A 364 -25.02 -4.99 -21.96
N LEU A 365 -25.00 -6.32 -22.06
CA LEU A 365 -23.82 -7.14 -21.78
C LEU A 365 -22.92 -7.20 -23.02
N ILE A 366 -22.34 -6.05 -23.40
CA ILE A 366 -21.56 -5.88 -24.64
C ILE A 366 -20.06 -5.85 -24.35
N THR A 367 -19.67 -5.32 -23.20
CA THR A 367 -18.25 -5.20 -22.78
C THR A 367 -17.99 -5.94 -21.48
N ILE A 368 -16.74 -6.35 -21.27
CA ILE A 368 -16.31 -6.96 -20.01
C ILE A 368 -16.46 -5.99 -18.82
N ALA A 369 -16.39 -4.68 -19.06
CA ALA A 369 -16.70 -3.67 -18.05
C ALA A 369 -18.18 -3.73 -17.62
N ASN A 370 -19.12 -3.96 -18.55
CA ASN A 370 -20.53 -4.20 -18.21
C ASN A 370 -20.73 -5.49 -17.42
N ALA A 371 -20.02 -6.57 -17.80
CA ALA A 371 -19.99 -7.82 -17.04
C ALA A 371 -19.52 -7.62 -15.60
N SER A 372 -18.39 -6.92 -15.41
CA SER A 372 -17.87 -6.57 -14.08
C SER A 372 -18.87 -5.74 -13.27
N HIS A 373 -19.54 -4.77 -13.91
CA HIS A 373 -20.58 -3.98 -13.27
C HIS A 373 -21.74 -4.86 -12.78
N TYR A 374 -22.23 -5.81 -13.59
CA TYR A 374 -23.29 -6.72 -13.15
C TYR A 374 -22.85 -7.64 -12.00
N ILE A 375 -21.62 -8.16 -12.03
CA ILE A 375 -21.07 -8.94 -10.92
C ILE A 375 -21.03 -8.10 -9.63
N ASN A 376 -20.64 -6.82 -9.73
CA ASN A 376 -20.65 -5.90 -8.59
C ASN A 376 -22.05 -5.62 -8.04
N THR A 377 -22.98 -5.29 -8.94
CA THR A 377 -24.37 -4.91 -8.61
C THR A 377 -25.08 -6.06 -7.92
N PHE A 378 -25.03 -7.26 -8.51
CA PHE A 378 -25.66 -8.47 -7.99
C PHE A 378 -24.75 -9.29 -7.06
N TRP A 379 -23.70 -8.68 -6.51
CA TRP A 379 -22.73 -9.38 -5.67
C TRP A 379 -23.37 -10.08 -4.49
N ILE A 380 -24.14 -9.35 -3.67
CA ILE A 380 -24.68 -9.89 -2.41
C ILE A 380 -25.74 -10.96 -2.68
N SER A 381 -26.54 -10.77 -3.73
CA SER A 381 -27.68 -11.64 -4.03
C SER A 381 -27.27 -12.90 -4.79
N VAL A 382 -26.27 -12.83 -5.68
CA VAL A 382 -25.93 -13.94 -6.60
C VAL A 382 -24.45 -14.30 -6.51
N PHE A 383 -23.57 -13.35 -6.82
CA PHE A 383 -22.19 -13.69 -7.15
C PHE A 383 -21.30 -14.01 -5.94
N SER A 384 -21.55 -13.44 -4.75
CA SER A 384 -20.77 -13.73 -3.53
C SER A 384 -20.74 -15.23 -3.21
N ASP A 385 -21.78 -15.93 -3.63
CA ASP A 385 -21.98 -17.34 -3.42
C ASP A 385 -21.07 -18.22 -4.28
N PHE A 386 -20.70 -17.76 -5.47
CA PHE A 386 -19.75 -18.41 -6.38
C PHE A 386 -18.30 -18.17 -5.93
N PHE A 387 -18.04 -17.04 -5.29
CA PHE A 387 -16.70 -16.62 -4.86
C PHE A 387 -16.42 -16.88 -3.37
N LYS A 388 -17.20 -17.73 -2.68
CA LYS A 388 -17.01 -18.03 -1.23
C LYS A 388 -15.59 -18.49 -0.88
N HIS A 389 -14.96 -19.23 -1.79
CA HIS A 389 -13.62 -19.76 -1.63
C HIS A 389 -12.55 -18.95 -2.39
N SER A 390 -12.93 -17.78 -2.92
CA SER A 390 -12.04 -16.86 -3.60
C SER A 390 -11.61 -15.72 -2.69
N LYS A 391 -10.47 -15.10 -3.01
CA LYS A 391 -10.03 -13.84 -2.39
C LYS A 391 -10.74 -12.61 -2.97
N ILE A 392 -11.43 -12.79 -4.10
CA ILE A 392 -12.18 -11.75 -4.82
C ILE A 392 -13.39 -11.32 -3.99
N LYS A 393 -13.56 -10.00 -3.84
CA LYS A 393 -14.63 -9.35 -3.10
C LYS A 393 -15.41 -8.41 -4.02
N LYS A 394 -16.60 -7.97 -3.55
CA LYS A 394 -17.44 -7.00 -4.26
C LYS A 394 -16.65 -5.84 -4.85
N ASN A 395 -15.78 -5.22 -4.06
CA ASN A 395 -15.10 -3.97 -4.45
C ASN A 395 -14.10 -4.16 -5.60
N ASP A 396 -13.60 -5.38 -5.82
CA ASP A 396 -12.63 -5.69 -6.87
C ASP A 396 -13.29 -5.55 -8.27
N TRP A 397 -14.60 -5.74 -8.36
CA TRP A 397 -15.39 -5.60 -9.58
C TRP A 397 -15.80 -4.16 -9.93
N LYS A 398 -15.53 -3.17 -9.06
CA LYS A 398 -15.92 -1.78 -9.35
C LYS A 398 -15.09 -1.17 -10.48
N ASN A 399 -13.78 -1.38 -10.44
CA ASN A 399 -12.81 -0.79 -11.36
C ASN A 399 -11.74 -1.83 -11.69
N LEU A 400 -12.06 -2.75 -12.60
CA LEU A 400 -11.05 -3.68 -13.10
C LEU A 400 -10.02 -2.92 -13.96
N PRO A 401 -8.72 -3.25 -13.86
CA PRO A 401 -7.69 -2.73 -14.74
C PRO A 401 -8.02 -2.93 -16.23
N ASN A 402 -7.59 -1.99 -17.09
CA ASN A 402 -7.83 -2.03 -18.54
C ASN A 402 -7.34 -3.33 -19.19
N VAL A 403 -6.22 -3.90 -18.71
CA VAL A 403 -5.68 -5.18 -19.19
C VAL A 403 -6.66 -6.35 -18.99
N LEU A 404 -7.63 -6.24 -18.08
CA LEU A 404 -8.63 -7.28 -17.81
C LEU A 404 -9.97 -7.03 -18.54
N VAL A 405 -10.19 -5.84 -19.09
CA VAL A 405 -11.49 -5.46 -19.70
C VAL A 405 -11.42 -5.11 -21.18
N SER A 406 -10.22 -4.89 -21.73
CA SER A 406 -10.00 -4.52 -23.12
C SER A 406 -9.19 -5.58 -23.88
N LYS A 407 -9.25 -5.54 -25.21
CA LYS A 407 -8.48 -6.45 -26.08
C LYS A 407 -6.98 -6.37 -25.73
N PRO A 408 -6.33 -7.50 -25.40
CA PRO A 408 -4.89 -7.53 -25.18
C PRO A 408 -4.12 -7.02 -26.40
N THR A 409 -3.09 -6.21 -26.18
CA THR A 409 -2.28 -5.60 -27.25
C THR A 409 -1.02 -6.39 -27.56
N ASN A 410 -0.61 -7.27 -26.65
CA ASN A 410 0.58 -8.07 -26.75
C ASN A 410 0.37 -9.40 -26.00
N LEU A 411 1.30 -10.34 -26.16
CA LEU A 411 1.18 -11.68 -25.61
C LEU A 411 1.27 -11.73 -24.07
N ASN A 412 1.91 -10.74 -23.43
CA ASN A 412 1.99 -10.67 -21.97
C ASN A 412 0.68 -10.18 -21.35
N ASP A 413 0.06 -9.16 -21.97
CA ASP A 413 -1.30 -8.73 -21.63
C ASP A 413 -2.27 -9.91 -21.80
N LEU A 414 -2.12 -10.69 -22.89
CA LEU A 414 -2.97 -11.84 -23.17
C LEU A 414 -2.85 -12.93 -22.09
N LYS A 415 -1.62 -13.24 -21.63
CA LYS A 415 -1.39 -14.17 -20.53
C LYS A 415 -2.01 -13.68 -19.22
N THR A 416 -1.84 -12.39 -18.90
CA THR A 416 -2.42 -11.79 -17.69
C THR A 416 -3.95 -11.80 -17.73
N PHE A 417 -4.51 -11.44 -18.88
CA PHE A 417 -5.95 -11.45 -19.14
C PHE A 417 -6.52 -12.87 -19.03
N GLU A 418 -5.90 -13.84 -19.69
CA GLU A 418 -6.36 -15.24 -19.72
C GLU A 418 -6.27 -15.88 -18.34
N GLN A 419 -5.15 -15.76 -17.62
CA GLN A 419 -5.00 -16.32 -16.27
C GLN A 419 -6.01 -15.78 -15.26
N PHE A 420 -6.29 -14.46 -15.32
CA PHE A 420 -7.30 -13.86 -14.46
C PHE A 420 -8.70 -14.42 -14.77
N TRP A 421 -9.07 -14.44 -16.05
CA TRP A 421 -10.40 -14.87 -16.45
C TRP A 421 -10.60 -16.39 -16.35
N GLU A 422 -9.56 -17.20 -16.52
CA GLU A 422 -9.55 -18.63 -16.20
C GLU A 422 -9.99 -18.85 -14.75
N ASN A 423 -9.31 -18.19 -13.80
CA ASN A 423 -9.62 -18.32 -12.38
C ASN A 423 -11.05 -17.85 -12.05
N VAL A 424 -11.46 -16.72 -12.62
CA VAL A 424 -12.83 -16.20 -12.46
C VAL A 424 -13.87 -17.17 -13.02
N LEU A 425 -13.66 -17.70 -14.23
CA LEU A 425 -14.58 -18.61 -14.88
C LEU A 425 -14.72 -19.92 -14.11
N ASN A 426 -13.63 -20.44 -13.52
CA ASN A 426 -13.68 -21.60 -12.63
C ASN A 426 -14.61 -21.38 -11.43
N PHE A 427 -14.64 -20.18 -10.85
CA PHE A 427 -15.59 -19.85 -9.80
C PHE A 427 -17.02 -19.70 -10.33
N LEU A 428 -17.22 -19.00 -11.45
CA LEU A 428 -18.55 -18.81 -12.04
C LEU A 428 -19.18 -20.13 -12.48
N PHE A 429 -18.38 -21.09 -12.95
CA PHE A 429 -18.83 -22.42 -13.36
C PHE A 429 -18.95 -23.43 -12.21
N SER A 430 -18.60 -23.06 -10.96
CA SER A 430 -18.64 -23.97 -9.81
C SER A 430 -20.01 -24.65 -9.61
N LYS A 431 -21.11 -23.95 -9.92
CA LYS A 431 -22.50 -24.42 -9.81
C LYS A 431 -23.12 -24.91 -11.14
N PHE A 432 -22.32 -25.08 -12.20
CA PHE A 432 -22.73 -25.59 -13.52
C PHE A 432 -22.66 -27.13 -13.55
N THR A 433 -23.21 -27.76 -14.60
CA THR A 433 -23.13 -29.21 -14.78
C THR A 433 -21.69 -29.66 -15.05
N ASP A 434 -21.39 -30.93 -14.76
CA ASP A 434 -20.05 -31.47 -15.00
C ASP A 434 -19.67 -31.44 -16.49
N GLU A 435 -20.65 -31.63 -17.38
CA GLU A 435 -20.47 -31.46 -18.83
C GLU A 435 -20.06 -30.02 -19.20
N GLN A 436 -20.71 -29.01 -18.63
CA GLN A 436 -20.37 -27.60 -18.87
C GLN A 436 -18.99 -27.22 -18.30
N LYS A 437 -18.60 -27.81 -17.15
CA LYS A 437 -17.26 -27.63 -16.58
C LYS A 437 -16.18 -28.25 -17.46
N GLN A 438 -16.44 -29.44 -18.01
CA GLN A 438 -15.53 -30.10 -18.93
C GLN A 438 -15.35 -29.27 -20.21
N LEU A 439 -16.43 -28.73 -20.77
CA LEU A 439 -16.36 -27.84 -21.93
C LEU A 439 -15.54 -26.56 -21.65
N LEU A 440 -15.67 -25.99 -20.44
CA LEU A 440 -14.84 -24.87 -20.00
C LEU A 440 -13.36 -25.24 -19.96
N GLU A 441 -13.00 -26.39 -19.34
CA GLU A 441 -11.61 -26.83 -19.28
C GLU A 441 -11.03 -27.11 -20.67
N GLU A 442 -11.79 -27.73 -21.58
CA GLU A 442 -11.38 -27.93 -22.97
C GLU A 442 -11.17 -26.60 -23.72
N GLN A 443 -11.94 -25.55 -23.36
CA GLN A 443 -11.77 -24.22 -23.92
C GLN A 443 -10.52 -23.51 -23.37
N ILE A 444 -10.30 -23.55 -22.05
CA ILE A 444 -9.10 -23.01 -21.38
C ILE A 444 -7.83 -23.67 -21.94
N ASN A 445 -7.82 -25.01 -22.03
CA ASN A 445 -6.67 -25.75 -22.57
C ASN A 445 -6.36 -25.32 -24.02
N ARG A 446 -7.37 -25.03 -24.84
CA ARG A 446 -7.19 -24.52 -26.21
C ARG A 446 -6.61 -23.10 -26.22
N TRP A 447 -7.05 -22.22 -25.33
CA TRP A 447 -6.46 -20.88 -25.18
C TRP A 447 -4.99 -20.96 -24.79
N GLN A 448 -4.68 -21.70 -23.72
CA GLN A 448 -3.31 -21.88 -23.24
C GLN A 448 -2.40 -22.52 -24.29
N ALA A 449 -2.87 -23.54 -25.01
CA ALA A 449 -2.12 -24.16 -26.10
C ALA A 449 -1.80 -23.15 -27.22
N SER A 450 -2.77 -22.31 -27.60
CA SER A 450 -2.59 -21.29 -28.64
C SER A 450 -1.62 -20.17 -28.22
N ILE A 451 -1.68 -19.75 -26.95
CA ILE A 451 -0.77 -18.77 -26.35
C ILE A 451 0.66 -19.32 -26.29
N ASN A 452 0.81 -20.58 -25.87
CA ASN A 452 2.11 -21.23 -25.73
C ASN A 452 2.76 -21.52 -27.09
N ALA A 453 1.98 -21.93 -28.09
CA ALA A 453 2.47 -22.15 -29.45
C ALA A 453 3.01 -20.89 -30.13
N THR A 454 2.61 -19.70 -29.65
CA THR A 454 3.08 -18.40 -30.15
C THR A 454 4.25 -17.84 -29.34
N SER A 455 4.57 -18.47 -28.19
CA SER A 455 5.72 -18.13 -27.35
C SER A 455 6.99 -18.92 -27.70
N ALA A 456 6.88 -19.96 -28.52
CA ALA A 456 7.96 -20.83 -28.99
C ALA A 456 8.35 -20.46 -30.42
#